data_AF-A0A536I809-F1
#
_entry.id   AF-A0A536I809-F1
#
_cell.length_a   1.000
_cell.length_b   1.000
_cell.length_c   1.000
_cell.angle_alpha   90.00
_cell.angle_beta   90.00
_cell.angle_gamma   90.00
#
_symmetry.space_group_name_H-M   'P 1'
#
loop_
_entity.id
_entity.type
_entity.pdbx_description
1 polymer ?
#
loop_
_entity_poly.entity_id
_entity_poly.type
_entity_poly.pdbx_seq_one_letter_code
_entity_poly.pdbx_strand_id
1 'polypeptide(L)' 'LVQGSLTLIAFLANAGLSELETAELTAAGGVIVVGIALGLLELKAIKVATFLPALVVAPLLAGVLHAVGAV' A
#
# COMPACT_ATOMS: atom_id res chain seq x y z
N LEU A 1 18.84 17.64 -0.09
CA LEU A 1 18.43 17.34 1.31
C LEU A 1 17.06 16.67 1.36
N VAL A 2 16.01 17.27 0.79
CA VAL A 2 14.63 16.72 0.82
C VAL A 2 14.51 15.31 0.21
N GLN A 3 15.16 15.06 -0.93
CA GLN A 3 15.09 13.75 -1.60
C GLN A 3 15.81 12.65 -0.79
N GLY A 4 16.98 12.95 -0.20
CA GLY A 4 17.74 11.99 0.61
C GLY A 4 17.05 11.65 1.95
N SER A 5 16.43 12.63 2.61
CA SER A 5 15.62 12.37 3.79
C SER A 5 14.36 11.56 3.46
N LEU A 6 13.71 11.83 2.33
CA LEU A 6 12.55 11.06 1.88
C LEU A 6 12.94 9.62 1.53
N THR A 7 14.08 9.42 0.87
CA THR A 7 14.64 8.08 0.61
C THR A 7 14.95 7.34 1.92
N LEU A 8 15.53 8.02 2.91
CA LEU A 8 15.82 7.40 4.20
C LEU A 8 14.54 6.98 4.94
N ILE A 9 13.51 7.84 4.93
CA ILE A 9 12.19 7.52 5.50
C ILE A 9 11.54 6.35 4.77
N ALA A 10 11.59 6.33 3.44
CA ALA A 10 11.09 5.22 2.65
C ALA A 10 11.85 3.92 2.95
N PHE A 11 13.18 3.99 3.11
CA PHE A 11 14.01 2.84 3.45
C PHE A 11 13.68 2.31 4.85
N LEU A 12 13.50 3.18 5.85
CA LEU A 12 13.10 2.81 7.21
C LEU A 12 11.69 2.19 7.24
N ALA A 13 10.76 2.74 6.46
CA ALA A 13 9.42 2.19 6.32
C ALA A 13 9.41 0.82 5.63
N ASN A 14 10.31 0.60 4.65
CA ASN A 14 10.42 -0.65 3.92
C ASN A 14 11.25 -1.71 4.67
N ALA A 15 12.21 -1.30 5.50
CA ALA A 15 13.06 -2.23 6.28
C ALA A 15 12.28 -3.08 7.29
N GLY A 16 11.05 -2.67 7.63
CA GLY A 16 10.15 -3.42 8.50
C GLY A 16 9.15 -4.32 7.76
N LEU A 17 9.12 -4.30 6.42
CA LEU A 17 8.17 -5.06 5.62
C LEU A 17 8.88 -6.24 4.93
N SER A 18 8.32 -7.43 5.08
CA SER A 18 8.70 -8.62 4.32
C SER A 18 8.26 -8.51 2.85
N GLU A 19 8.75 -9.42 2.01
CA GLU A 19 8.35 -9.52 0.60
C GLU A 19 6.82 -9.69 0.46
N LEU A 20 6.20 -10.49 1.34
CA LEU A 20 4.76 -10.70 1.35
C LEU A 20 4.00 -9.41 1.66
N GLU A 21 4.40 -8.70 2.73
CA GLU A 21 3.74 -7.45 3.12
C GLU A 21 3.88 -6.37 2.04
N THR A 22 5.02 -6.35 1.34
CA THR A 22 5.28 -5.47 0.20
C THR A 22 4.42 -5.83 -1.01
N ALA A 23 4.22 -7.12 -1.28
CA ALA A 23 3.34 -7.59 -2.35
C ALA A 23 1.89 -7.20 -2.09
N GLU A 24 1.39 -7.39 -0.86
CA GLU A 24 0.05 -7.00 -0.43
C GLU A 24 -0.17 -5.47 -0.49
N LEU A 25 0.82 -4.69 -0.03
CA LEU A 25 0.80 -3.23 -0.17
C LEU A 25 0.72 -2.80 -1.64
N THR A 26 1.50 -3.45 -2.51
CA THR A 26 1.52 -3.19 -3.95
C THR A 26 0.19 -3.55 -4.60
N ALA A 27 -0.40 -4.69 -4.23
CA ALA A 27 -1.71 -5.13 -4.69
C ALA A 27 -2.80 -4.12 -4.30
N ALA A 28 -2.84 -3.70 -3.03
CA ALA A 28 -3.78 -2.68 -2.55
C ALA A 28 -3.62 -1.35 -3.29
N GLY A 29 -2.37 -0.88 -3.45
CA GLY A 29 -2.06 0.32 -4.22
C GLY A 29 -2.48 0.24 -5.68
N GLY A 30 -2.23 -0.90 -6.34
CA GLY A 30 -2.65 -1.15 -7.72
C GLY A 30 -4.16 -1.03 -7.91
N VAL A 31 -4.96 -1.59 -6.99
CA VAL A 31 -6.44 -1.47 -7.04
C VAL A 31 -6.88 -0.02 -6.87
N ILE A 32 -6.26 0.75 -5.97
CA ILE A 32 -6.54 2.18 -5.79
C ILE A 32 -6.22 2.95 -7.08
N VAL A 33 -5.09 2.68 -7.72
CA VAL A 33 -4.70 3.30 -9.01
C VAL A 33 -5.71 2.99 -10.11
N VAL A 34 -6.20 1.75 -10.20
CA VAL A 34 -7.28 1.40 -11.13
C VAL A 34 -8.54 2.21 -10.84
N GLY A 35 -8.92 2.35 -9.57
CA GLY A 35 -10.05 3.19 -9.17
C GLY A 35 -9.89 4.67 -9.56
N ILE A 36 -8.68 5.21 -9.43
CA ILE A 36 -8.34 6.57 -9.87
C ILE A 36 -8.48 6.67 -11.39
N ALA A 37 -7.92 5.71 -12.14
CA ALA A 37 -7.99 5.69 -13.60
C ALA A 37 -9.45 5.67 -14.10
N LEU A 38 -10.34 4.90 -13.48
CA LEU A 38 -11.78 4.89 -13.81
C LEU A 38 -12.45 6.24 -13.58
N GLY A 39 -12.03 6.97 -12.54
CA GLY A 39 -12.49 8.33 -12.27
C GLY A 39 -11.96 9.34 -13.28
N LEU A 40 -10.70 9.23 -13.68
CA LEU A 40 -10.06 10.09 -14.69
C LEU A 40 -10.64 9.89 -16.09
N LEU A 41 -11.03 8.66 -16.43
CA LEU A 41 -11.70 8.34 -17.70
C LEU A 41 -13.20 8.68 -17.69
N GLU A 42 -13.71 9.27 -16.61
CA GLU A 42 -15.13 9.61 -16.42
C GLU A 42 -16.10 8.42 -16.58
N LEU A 43 -15.59 7.19 -16.47
CA LEU A 43 -16.40 5.97 -16.55
C LEU A 43 -17.21 5.79 -15.28
N LYS A 44 -16.57 6.01 -14.12
CA LYS A 44 -17.21 5.94 -12.81
C LYS A 44 -16.41 6.68 -11.74
N ALA A 45 -17.06 7.63 -11.06
CA ALA A 45 -16.48 8.31 -9.91
C ALA A 45 -16.47 7.38 -8.68
N ILE A 46 -15.29 6.90 -8.30
CA ILE A 46 -15.07 6.09 -7.09
C ILE A 46 -14.38 6.97 -6.05
N LYS A 47 -14.87 6.98 -4.81
CA LYS A 47 -14.25 7.70 -3.68
C LYS A 47 -12.99 7.00 -3.19
N VAL A 48 -11.96 6.96 -4.03
CA VAL A 48 -10.68 6.28 -3.77
C VAL A 48 -9.95 6.79 -2.52
N ALA A 49 -10.20 8.04 -2.13
CA ALA A 49 -9.67 8.60 -0.89
C ALA A 49 -10.07 7.78 0.35
N THR A 50 -11.25 7.17 0.35
CA THR A 50 -11.73 6.30 1.44
C THR A 50 -10.99 4.96 1.50
N PHE A 51 -10.29 4.56 0.44
CA PHE A 51 -9.47 3.35 0.40
C PHE A 51 -8.01 3.57 0.83
N LEU A 52 -7.55 4.81 1.05
CA LEU A 52 -6.18 5.08 1.54
C LEU A 52 -5.80 4.28 2.82
N PRO A 53 -6.71 4.07 3.81
CA PRO A 53 -6.40 3.27 4.99
C PRO A 53 -5.96 1.83 4.64
N ALA A 54 -6.38 1.29 3.49
CA ALA A 54 -5.98 -0.04 3.04
C ALA A 54 -4.46 -0.16 2.82
N LEU A 55 -3.75 0.92 2.50
CA LEU A 55 -2.29 0.93 2.36
C LEU A 55 -1.57 0.67 3.68
N VAL A 56 -2.22 0.90 4.81
CA VAL A 56 -1.67 0.57 6.14
C VAL A 56 -2.22 -0.77 6.61
N VAL A 57 -3.51 -1.01 6.40
CA VAL A 57 -4.19 -2.22 6.87
C VAL A 57 -3.69 -3.47 6.13
N ALA A 58 -3.41 -3.41 4.82
CA ALA A 58 -2.92 -4.56 4.04
C ALA A 58 -1.59 -5.12 4.56
N PRO A 59 -0.48 -4.33 4.65
CA PRO A 59 0.77 -4.86 5.19
C PRO A 59 0.65 -5.25 6.66
N LEU A 60 -0.12 -4.53 7.49
CA LEU A 60 -0.33 -4.90 8.89
C LEU A 60 -1.01 -6.27 9.04
N LEU A 61 -2.07 -6.54 8.26
CA LEU A 61 -2.74 -7.83 8.30
C LEU A 61 -1.83 -8.95 7.80
N ALA A 62 -1.07 -8.70 6.72
CA ALA A 62 -0.10 -9.66 6.20
C ALA A 62 1.00 -9.98 7.22
N GLY A 63 1.54 -8.96 7.89
CA GLY A 63 2.53 -9.12 8.96
C GLY A 63 1.99 -9.88 10.17
N VAL A 64 0.74 -9.61 10.57
CA VAL A 64 0.07 -10.38 11.63
C VAL A 64 -0.09 -11.84 11.23
N LEU A 65 -0.54 -12.13 10.01
CA LEU A 65 -0.72 -13.50 9.50
C LEU A 65 0.60 -14.27 9.45
N HIS A 66 1.67 -13.61 8.99
CA HIS A 66 3.01 -14.16 8.98
C HIS A 66 3.53 -14.42 10.41
N ALA A 67 3.27 -13.50 11.35
CA ALA A 67 3.67 -13.67 12.76
C ALA A 67 2.96 -14.84 13.47
N VAL A 68 1.72 -15.17 13.08
CA VAL A 68 0.99 -16.35 13.62
C VAL A 68 1.26 -17.64 12.85
N GLY A 69 2.14 -17.64 11.84
CA GLY A 69 2.51 -18.81 11.05
C GLY A 69 1.38 -19.35 10.16
N ALA A 70 0.41 -18.51 9.80
CA ALA A 70 -0.67 -18.86 8.88
C ALA A 70 -0.22 -18.81 7.40
N VAL A 71 0.96 -18.24 7.13
CA VAL A 71 1.64 -18.13 5.85
C VAL A 71 3.15 -18.16 6.10
#